data_AF-A0A4Q6AKZ8-F1
#
_entry.id   AF-A0A4Q6AKZ8-F1
#
_cell.length_a   1.000
_cell.length_b   1.000
_cell.length_c   1.000
_cell.angle_alpha   90.00
_cell.angle_beta   90.00
_cell.angle_gamma   90.00
#
_symmetry.space_group_name_H-M   'P 1'
#
loop_
_entity.id
_entity.type
_entity.pdbx_description
1 polymer ?
#
loop_
_entity_poly.entity_id
_entity_poly.type
_entity_poly.pdbx_seq_one_letter_code
_entity_poly.pdbx_strand_id
1 'polypeptide(L)' 'MVKKVNKPYTVKIAVADIGEESELTMVAENLGAIPPNTSYMVALIGDKRHTANLSSTEDTSAVIRLKKRDR' A
#
# COMPACT_ATOMS: atom_id res chain seq x y z
N MET A 1 21.27 12.71 3.60
CA MET A 1 21.12 12.24 2.21
C MET A 1 19.71 11.68 2.06
N VAL A 2 18.78 12.41 1.42
CA VAL A 2 17.39 11.94 1.23
C VAL A 2 17.32 11.24 -0.13
N LYS A 3 17.23 9.91 -0.12
CA LYS A 3 17.03 9.10 -1.33
C LYS A 3 15.60 9.33 -1.81
N LYS A 4 15.40 10.26 -2.74
CA LYS A 4 14.15 10.43 -3.48
C LYS A 4 13.84 9.14 -4.25
N VAL A 5 12.86 8.37 -3.79
CA VAL A 5 12.32 7.22 -4.54
C VAL A 5 11.34 7.76 -5.57
N ASN A 6 11.84 8.21 -6.72
CA ASN A 6 11.03 8.82 -7.79
C ASN A 6 10.26 7.79 -8.65
N LYS A 7 10.19 6.52 -8.25
CA LYS A 7 9.47 5.47 -8.99
C LYS A 7 8.46 4.80 -8.06
N PRO A 8 7.17 4.72 -8.45
CA PRO A 8 6.18 4.01 -7.65
C PRO A 8 6.52 2.53 -7.61
N TYR A 9 6.34 1.91 -6.44
CA TYR A 9 6.38 0.46 -6.33
C TYR A 9 5.09 -0.12 -6.93
N THR A 10 5.22 -0.97 -7.94
CA THR A 10 4.08 -1.54 -8.67
C THR A 10 4.10 -3.05 -8.56
N VAL A 11 3.01 -3.62 -8.09
CA VAL A 11 2.79 -5.07 -8.00
C VAL A 11 1.55 -5.44 -8.79
N LYS A 12 1.60 -6.55 -9.54
CA LYS A 12 0.44 -7.15 -10.19
C LYS A 12 0.11 -8.44 -9.48
N ILE A 13 -1.13 -8.56 -9.01
CA ILE A 13 -1.63 -9.74 -8.30
C ILE A 13 -2.87 -10.20 -9.07
N ALA A 14 -2.94 -11.48 -9.44
CA ALA A 14 -4.15 -12.00 -10.06
C ALA A 14 -5.26 -12.07 -9.00
N VAL A 15 -6.49 -11.71 -9.37
CA VAL A 15 -7.65 -11.77 -8.45
C VAL A 15 -7.89 -13.21 -7.95
N ALA A 16 -7.51 -14.21 -8.76
CA ALA A 16 -7.55 -15.62 -8.37
C ALA A 16 -6.60 -15.95 -7.20
N ASP A 17 -5.50 -15.21 -7.07
CA ASP A 17 -4.47 -15.43 -6.03
C ASP A 17 -4.75 -14.63 -4.75
N ILE A 18 -5.73 -13.72 -4.75
CA ILE A 18 -6.16 -12.97 -3.57
C ILE A 18 -7.11 -13.87 -2.76
N GLY A 19 -6.88 -13.99 -1.45
CA GLY A 19 -7.80 -14.70 -0.56
C GLY A 19 -9.16 -14.00 -0.40
N GLU A 20 -10.06 -14.59 0.38
CA GLU A 20 -11.31 -13.90 0.75
C GLU A 20 -11.03 -12.60 1.52
N GLU A 21 -9.99 -12.64 2.36
CA GLU A 21 -9.40 -11.48 3.00
C GLU A 21 -7.89 -11.48 2.74
N SER A 22 -7.34 -10.33 2.38
CA SER A 22 -5.90 -10.14 2.21
C SER A 22 -5.49 -8.76 2.71
N GLU A 23 -4.33 -8.67 3.34
CA GLU A 23 -3.81 -7.42 3.89
C GLU A 23 -2.55 -6.99 3.15
N LEU A 24 -2.50 -5.72 2.78
CA LEU A 24 -1.27 -5.06 2.37
C LEU A 24 -0.85 -4.08 3.46
N THR A 25 0.30 -4.33 4.06
CA THR A 25 0.85 -3.50 5.14
C THR A 25 2.01 -2.66 4.63
N MET A 26 1.88 -1.33 4.80
CA MET A 26 2.98 -0.39 4.67
C MET A 26 3.65 -0.21 6.03
N VAL A 27 4.87 -0.72 6.14
CA VAL A 27 5.72 -0.55 7.31
C VAL A 27 6.68 0.61 7.07
N ALA A 28 6.97 1.37 8.12
CA ALA A 28 8.02 2.37 8.11
C ALA A 28 9.39 1.67 8.20
N GLU A 29 10.03 1.35 7.07
CA GLU A 29 11.44 0.93 7.06
C GLU A 29 12.34 2.18 7.09
N ASN A 30 12.68 2.61 8.29
CA ASN A 30 13.40 3.87 8.50
C ASN A 30 14.88 3.72 8.14
N LEU A 31 15.26 4.26 6.98
CA LEU A 31 16.61 4.75 6.65
C LEU A 31 16.59 6.26 6.38
N GLY A 32 15.62 6.98 6.98
CA GLY A 32 15.48 8.44 6.94
C GLY A 32 14.94 8.97 8.26
N ALA A 33 15.51 10.07 8.76
CA ALA A 33 15.35 10.58 10.13
C ALA A 33 14.09 11.44 10.39
N ILE A 34 13.12 11.47 9.47
CA ILE A 34 11.93 12.33 9.59
C ILE A 34 10.66 11.50 9.33
N PRO A 35 10.01 11.00 10.39
CA PRO A 35 8.63 10.50 10.32
C PRO A 35 7.65 11.63 9.87
N PRO A 36 6.48 11.31 9.28
CA PRO A 36 5.96 9.99 8.91
C PRO A 36 6.35 9.55 7.48
N ASN A 37 6.36 8.23 7.25
CA ASN A 37 6.45 7.68 5.89
C ASN A 37 5.05 7.71 5.27
N THR A 38 4.88 8.56 4.25
CA THR A 38 3.59 8.72 3.57
C THR A 38 3.64 8.11 2.18
N SER A 39 2.52 7.53 1.74
CA SER A 39 2.37 7.06 0.36
C SER A 39 0.96 7.28 -0.17
N TYR A 40 0.87 7.35 -1.49
CA TYR A 40 -0.38 7.40 -2.23
C TYR A 40 -0.55 6.10 -3.01
N MET A 41 -1.49 5.26 -2.59
CA MET A 41 -1.80 4.02 -3.27
C MET A 41 -2.83 4.27 -4.38
N VAL A 42 -2.60 3.66 -5.55
CA VAL A 42 -3.58 3.53 -6.62
C VAL A 42 -3.76 2.05 -6.93
N ALA A 43 -4.98 1.53 -6.76
CA ALA A 43 -5.35 0.18 -7.15
C ALA A 43 -6.21 0.22 -8.43
N LEU A 44 -5.81 -0.55 -9.43
CA LEU A 44 -6.52 -0.69 -10.71
C LEU A 44 -7.13 -2.10 -10.78
N ILE A 45 -8.45 -2.19 -10.85
CA ILE A 45 -9.20 -3.45 -10.87
C ILE A 45 -10.14 -3.42 -12.07
N GLY A 46 -9.77 -4.12 -13.14
CA GLY A 46 -10.39 -3.90 -14.46
C GLY A 46 -10.26 -2.43 -14.84
N ASP A 47 -11.38 -1.78 -15.16
CA ASP A 47 -11.43 -0.35 -15.51
C ASP A 47 -11.64 0.57 -14.30
N LYS A 48 -11.66 0.04 -13.08
CA LYS A 48 -11.91 0.82 -11.86
C LYS A 48 -10.61 1.24 -11.19
N ARG A 49 -10.53 2.52 -10.82
CA ARG A 49 -9.43 3.10 -10.06
C ARG A 49 -9.88 3.40 -8.64
N HIS A 50 -9.17 2.83 -7.66
CA HIS A 50 -9.33 3.10 -6.24
C HIS A 50 -8.07 3.76 -5.70
N THR A 51 -8.21 4.66 -4.71
CA THR A 51 -7.09 5.43 -4.19
C THR A 51 -7.13 5.51 -2.68
N ALA A 52 -5.97 5.48 -2.03
CA ALA A 52 -5.85 5.64 -0.58
C ALA A 52 -4.58 6.40 -0.21
N ASN A 53 -4.68 7.27 0.81
CA ASN A 53 -3.53 7.88 1.47
C ASN A 53 -3.10 6.99 2.63
N LEU A 54 -1.82 6.65 2.69
CA LEU A 54 -1.24 5.83 3.75
C LEU A 54 -0.19 6.66 4.50
N SER A 55 -0.19 6.51 5.83
CA SER A 55 0.78 7.16 6.71
C SER A 55 1.20 6.17 7.78
N SER A 56 2.51 5.98 7.95
CA SER A 56 3.11 5.17 9.01
C SER A 56 4.16 5.96 9.79
N THR A 57 4.36 5.58 11.04
CA THR A 57 5.44 6.07 11.91
C THR A 57 6.33 4.91 12.32
N GLU A 58 7.38 5.17 13.11
CA GLU A 58 8.18 4.11 13.77
C GLU A 58 7.30 3.11 14.54
N ASP A 59 6.24 3.60 15.18
CA ASP A 59 5.37 2.79 16.04
C ASP A 59 4.08 2.31 15.35
N THR A 60 3.77 2.79 14.14
CA THR A 60 2.47 2.53 13.48
C THR A 60 2.63 2.14 12.02
N SER A 61 1.84 1.15 11.58
CA SER A 61 1.77 0.74 10.18
C SER A 61 0.43 1.14 9.56
N ALA A 62 0.42 1.38 8.24
CA ALA A 62 -0.80 1.58 7.49
C ALA A 62 -1.20 0.29 6.77
N VAL A 63 -2.47 -0.10 6.86
CA VAL A 63 -2.96 -1.37 6.31
C VAL A 63 -4.10 -1.12 5.32
N ILE A 64 -4.03 -1.77 4.15
CA ILE A 64 -5.14 -1.89 3.21
C ILE A 64 -5.67 -3.31 3.24
N ARG A 65 -6.97 -3.45 3.52
CA ARG A 65 -7.68 -4.72 3.48
C ARG A 65 -8.38 -4.89 2.14
N LEU A 66 -8.01 -5.94 1.42
CA LEU A 66 -8.68 -6.39 0.21
C LEU A 66 -9.66 -7.48 0.61
N LYS A 67 -10.95 -7.24 0.39
CA LYS A 67 -12.00 -8.23 0.62
C LYS A 67 -12.71 -8.54 -0.68
N LYS A 68 -12.87 -9.82 -0.98
CA LYS A 68 -13.80 -10.24 -2.01
C LYS A 68 -15.22 -9.95 -1.50
N ARG A 69 -16.07 -9.40 -2.38
CA ARG A 69 -17.50 -9.37 -2.07
C ARG A 69 -18.05 -10.71 -2.47
N ASP A 70 -18.57 -11.44 -1.49
CA ASP A 70 -19.49 -12.54 -1.75
C ASP A 70 -20.64 -11.99 -2.60
N ARG A 71 -20.95 -12.72 -3.67
CA ARG A 71 -22.09 -12.42 -4.54
C ARG A 71 -23.39 -12.81 -3.88
#